data_AF-A0A1L7AE60-F1
#
_entry.id   AF-A0A1L7AE60-F1
#
_cell.length_a   1.000
_cell.length_b   1.000
_cell.length_c   1.000
_cell.angle_alpha   90.00
_cell.angle_beta   90.00
_cell.angle_gamma   90.00
#
_symmetry.space_group_name_H-M   'P 1'
#
loop_
_entity.id
_entity.type
_entity.pdbx_description
1 polymer ?
#
loop_
_entity_poly.entity_id
_entity_poly.type
_entity_poly.pdbx_seq_one_letter_code
_entity_poly.pdbx_strand_id
1 'polypeptide(L)'
;MEALGFQFVHIEGYARKADARGRSVDFVLAEAERRPDSCAHVAAPAPPELVFGLPLADLRALHDAQAEAARATIAGGKTRRIRQDQLTLLTVVASHPATVAETQRNPALAAEVAVWEARVVAWLREQWGDDLATVVRHVDEAHAHLHAYILPSDAEMRARRLHPGVAAKENAKAAASAGGADA
;
A
#
# COMPACT_ATOMS: atom_id res chain seq x y z
N MET A 1 3.66 -18.67 -26.95
CA MET A 1 3.33 -19.25 -25.63
C MET A 1 2.59 -18.17 -24.87
N GLU A 2 1.30 -18.33 -24.64
CA GLU A 2 0.58 -17.48 -23.68
C GLU A 2 1.24 -17.70 -22.32
N ALA A 3 1.80 -16.64 -21.73
CA ALA A 3 2.30 -16.71 -20.37
C ALA A 3 1.07 -16.87 -19.46
N LEU A 4 0.92 -18.03 -18.83
CA LEU A 4 -0.07 -18.25 -17.78
C LEU A 4 0.29 -17.37 -16.58
N GLY A 5 -0.22 -16.14 -16.56
CA GLY A 5 -0.19 -15.26 -15.40
C GLY A 5 -1.29 -15.63 -14.41
N PHE A 6 -1.06 -15.40 -13.12
CA PHE A 6 -2.09 -15.50 -12.10
C PHE A 6 -2.46 -14.10 -11.62
N GLN A 7 -3.74 -13.88 -11.33
CA GLN A 7 -4.14 -12.71 -10.55
C GLN A 7 -3.69 -12.92 -9.09
N PHE A 8 -3.07 -11.91 -8.50
CA PHE A 8 -2.72 -11.92 -7.08
C PHE A 8 -2.87 -10.54 -6.44
N VAL A 9 -2.98 -10.55 -5.12
CA VAL A 9 -2.91 -9.36 -4.28
C VAL A 9 -1.87 -9.60 -3.19
N HIS A 10 -0.95 -8.66 -3.03
CA HIS A 10 0.08 -8.67 -2.00
C HIS A 10 -0.05 -7.42 -1.13
N ILE A 11 0.08 -7.59 0.19
CA ILE A 11 0.03 -6.50 1.17
C ILE A 11 1.34 -6.50 1.94
N GLU A 12 2.00 -5.35 2.03
CA GLU A 12 3.27 -5.17 2.76
C GLU A 12 3.19 -3.85 3.53
N GLY A 13 3.81 -3.80 4.72
CA GLY A 13 3.91 -2.57 5.50
C GLY A 13 5.34 -2.05 5.57
N TYR A 14 5.52 -0.74 5.51
CA TYR A 14 6.82 -0.08 5.52
C TYR A 14 6.98 0.89 6.70
N ALA A 15 8.19 0.92 7.24
CA ALA A 15 8.62 1.87 8.26
C ALA A 15 9.44 3.01 7.62
N ARG A 16 9.60 4.11 8.34
CA ARG A 16 10.51 5.20 7.95
C ARG A 16 11.97 4.77 8.00
N LYS A 17 12.34 3.96 8.99
CA LYS A 17 13.64 3.32 9.04
C LYS A 17 13.71 2.21 7.99
N ALA A 18 14.75 2.23 7.18
CA ALA A 18 15.01 1.18 6.21
C ALA A 18 15.22 -0.19 6.89
N ASP A 19 14.67 -1.23 6.27
CA ASP A 19 14.90 -2.62 6.67
C ASP A 19 16.30 -3.11 6.25
N ALA A 20 16.60 -4.38 6.52
CA ALA A 20 17.88 -4.99 6.16
C ALA A 20 18.16 -5.03 4.63
N ARG A 21 17.14 -4.79 3.80
CA ARG A 21 17.22 -4.72 2.33
C ARG A 21 17.21 -3.27 1.82
N GLY A 22 17.25 -2.28 2.72
CA GLY A 22 17.20 -0.86 2.37
C GLY A 22 15.79 -0.33 2.11
N ARG A 23 14.73 -1.12 2.32
CA ARG A 23 13.36 -0.74 2.00
C ARG A 23 12.76 0.09 3.14
N SER A 24 12.24 1.26 2.80
CA SER A 24 11.59 2.21 3.71
C SER A 24 10.37 2.83 3.00
N VAL A 25 9.59 3.65 3.72
CA VAL A 25 8.54 4.47 3.11
C VAL A 25 9.10 5.38 2.00
N ASP A 26 10.25 5.99 2.22
CA ASP A 26 10.87 6.87 1.22
C ASP A 26 11.25 6.09 -0.04
N PHE A 27 11.86 4.91 0.14
CA PHE A 27 12.24 3.99 -0.94
C PHE A 27 11.04 3.59 -1.80
N VAL A 28 9.96 3.07 -1.18
CA VAL A 28 8.80 2.55 -1.93
C VAL A 28 8.04 3.67 -2.65
N LEU A 29 7.92 4.85 -2.04
CA LEU A 29 7.30 6.01 -2.70
C LEU A 29 8.20 6.56 -3.82
N ALA A 30 9.52 6.51 -3.68
CA ALA A 30 10.45 7.00 -4.70
C ALA A 30 10.45 6.09 -5.94
N GLU A 31 10.41 4.78 -5.72
CA GLU A 31 10.26 3.76 -6.76
C GLU A 31 8.93 3.93 -7.53
N ALA A 32 7.83 4.18 -6.81
CA ALA A 32 6.51 4.42 -7.40
C ALA A 32 6.43 5.72 -8.19
N GLU A 33 7.08 6.78 -7.70
CA GLU A 33 7.16 8.07 -8.41
C GLU A 33 8.08 8.03 -9.65
N ARG A 34 8.79 6.91 -9.88
CA ARG A 34 9.88 6.81 -10.87
C ARG A 34 10.94 7.89 -10.67
N ARG A 35 11.29 8.18 -9.42
CA ARG A 35 12.43 9.08 -9.14
C ARG A 35 13.72 8.51 -9.74
N PRO A 36 14.65 9.38 -10.18
CA PRO A 36 15.97 8.94 -10.62
C PRO A 36 16.60 7.95 -9.65
N ASP A 37 17.25 6.92 -10.19
CA ASP A 37 17.94 5.85 -9.44
C ASP A 37 17.04 4.97 -8.54
N SER A 38 15.73 5.21 -8.49
CA SER A 38 14.80 4.50 -7.61
C SER A 38 14.05 3.34 -8.30
N CYS A 39 14.28 3.14 -9.61
CA CYS A 39 13.56 2.16 -10.43
C CYS A 39 14.49 1.45 -11.43
N ALA A 40 15.71 1.06 -10.99
CA ALA A 40 16.75 0.51 -11.87
C ALA A 40 16.37 -0.75 -12.68
N HIS A 41 15.31 -1.47 -12.28
CA HIS A 41 14.80 -2.63 -13.00
C HIS A 41 13.84 -2.27 -14.15
N VAL A 42 13.39 -1.02 -14.24
CA VAL A 42 12.48 -0.51 -15.28
C VAL A 42 13.31 0.06 -16.42
N ALA A 43 13.23 -0.56 -17.60
CA ALA A 43 14.09 -0.20 -18.73
C ALA A 43 13.81 1.20 -19.31
N ALA A 44 12.54 1.62 -19.32
CA ALA A 44 12.10 2.91 -19.82
C ALA A 44 11.03 3.49 -18.90
N PRO A 45 11.41 4.10 -17.77
CA PRO A 45 10.45 4.61 -16.79
C PRO A 45 9.49 5.64 -17.38
N ALA A 46 8.19 5.45 -17.12
CA ALA A 46 7.14 6.40 -17.46
C ALA A 46 6.45 6.90 -16.17
N PRO A 47 5.95 8.14 -16.13
CA PRO A 47 5.24 8.64 -14.95
C PRO A 47 4.09 7.72 -14.55
N PRO A 48 3.87 7.49 -13.25
CA PRO A 48 2.73 6.71 -12.78
C PRO A 48 1.41 7.42 -13.13
N GLU A 49 0.40 6.64 -13.47
CA GLU A 49 -0.94 7.17 -13.73
C GLU A 49 -1.79 7.10 -12.45
N LEU A 50 -2.37 8.22 -12.04
CA LEU A 50 -3.25 8.30 -10.88
C LEU A 50 -4.61 7.67 -11.21
N VAL A 51 -5.00 6.66 -10.43
CA VAL A 51 -6.28 5.96 -10.56
C VAL A 51 -7.27 6.44 -9.50
N PHE A 52 -6.81 6.71 -8.28
CA PHE A 52 -7.66 7.20 -7.18
C PHE A 52 -6.85 8.00 -6.15
N GLY A 53 -7.50 9.00 -5.56
CA GLY A 53 -6.98 9.70 -4.38
C GLY A 53 -5.94 10.77 -4.71
N LEU A 54 -4.92 10.87 -3.87
CA LEU A 54 -3.89 11.91 -3.96
C LEU A 54 -2.78 11.54 -4.95
N PRO A 55 -2.17 12.51 -5.66
CA PRO A 55 -0.89 12.31 -6.33
C PRO A 55 0.18 11.81 -5.34
N LEU A 56 1.13 10.98 -5.80
CA LEU A 56 2.17 10.40 -4.94
C LEU A 56 3.01 11.46 -4.20
N ALA A 57 3.30 12.60 -4.84
CA ALA A 57 4.01 13.70 -4.21
C ALA A 57 3.25 14.28 -3.01
N ASP A 58 1.92 14.38 -3.11
CA ASP A 58 1.05 14.87 -2.04
C ASP A 58 0.90 13.82 -0.94
N LEU A 59 0.77 12.54 -1.30
CA LEU A 59 0.81 11.42 -0.34
C LEU A 59 2.09 11.46 0.49
N ARG A 60 3.25 11.64 -0.16
CA ARG A 60 4.54 11.74 0.50
C ARG A 60 4.59 12.91 1.48
N ALA A 61 4.21 14.10 1.02
CA ALA A 61 4.18 15.28 1.86
C ALA A 61 3.25 15.11 3.07
N LEU A 62 2.08 14.51 2.85
CA LEU A 62 1.11 14.20 3.90
C LEU A 62 1.67 13.19 4.90
N HIS A 63 2.26 12.09 4.43
CA HIS A 63 2.90 11.09 5.29
C HIS A 63 3.99 11.74 6.17
N ASP A 64 4.88 12.54 5.58
CA ASP A 64 5.98 13.16 6.32
C ASP A 64 5.48 14.14 7.38
N ALA A 65 4.46 14.95 7.06
CA ALA A 65 3.81 15.84 8.00
C ALA A 65 3.14 15.09 9.16
N GLN A 66 2.38 14.02 8.86
CA GLN A 66 1.74 13.20 9.89
C GLN A 66 2.79 12.51 10.77
N ALA A 67 3.87 11.99 10.19
CA ALA A 67 4.90 11.26 10.92
C ALA A 67 5.74 12.16 11.86
N GLU A 68 5.92 13.43 11.51
CA GLU A 68 6.54 14.42 12.41
C GLU A 68 5.59 14.83 13.54
N ALA A 69 4.28 14.91 13.27
CA ALA A 69 3.27 15.23 14.27
C ALA A 69 2.96 14.05 15.22
N ALA A 70 3.07 12.81 14.75
CA ALA A 70 2.64 11.62 15.45
C ALA A 70 3.35 11.43 16.80
N ARG A 71 2.56 11.12 17.82
CA ARG A 71 3.05 10.83 19.19
C ARG A 71 2.38 9.57 19.71
N ALA A 72 3.17 8.67 20.28
CA ALA A 72 2.66 7.51 20.99
C ALA A 72 2.59 7.77 22.49
N THR A 73 1.53 7.29 23.13
CA THR A 73 1.42 7.28 24.60
C THR A 73 2.06 6.02 25.15
N ILE A 74 3.04 6.18 26.03
CA ILE A 74 3.74 5.06 26.69
C ILE A 74 3.15 4.80 28.09
N ALA A 75 3.53 3.67 28.68
CA ALA A 75 3.18 3.34 30.06
C ALA A 75 3.54 4.51 31.00
N GLY A 76 2.61 4.87 31.88
CA GLY A 76 2.71 6.05 32.75
C GLY A 76 2.22 7.36 32.13
N GLY A 77 1.51 7.32 30.99
CA GLY A 77 0.79 8.47 30.42
C GLY A 77 1.66 9.51 29.71
N LYS A 78 2.97 9.28 29.60
CA LYS A 78 3.89 10.17 28.89
C LYS A 78 3.72 10.02 27.38
N THR A 79 3.82 11.13 26.66
CA THR A 79 3.83 11.12 25.19
C THR A 79 5.27 11.20 24.66
N ARG A 80 5.54 10.48 23.58
CA ARG A 80 6.84 10.43 22.89
C ARG A 80 6.65 10.41 21.38
N ARG A 81 7.67 10.81 20.62
CA ARG A 81 7.70 10.59 19.16
C ARG A 81 7.52 9.10 18.86
N ILE A 82 6.78 8.79 17.80
CA ILE A 82 6.66 7.42 17.30
C ILE A 82 8.05 6.89 16.90
N ARG A 83 8.28 5.58 17.09
CA ARG A 83 9.56 4.96 16.76
C ARG A 83 9.77 4.97 15.24
N GLN A 84 11.02 5.10 14.79
CA GLN A 84 11.34 5.11 13.37
C GLN A 84 11.13 3.75 12.69
N ASP A 85 11.17 2.65 13.46
CA ASP A 85 10.93 1.27 13.00
C ASP A 85 9.46 0.85 13.06
N GLN A 86 8.56 1.74 13.48
CA GLN A 86 7.12 1.50 13.39
C GLN A 86 6.67 1.57 11.93
N LEU A 87 5.83 0.62 11.51
CA LEU A 87 5.18 0.68 10.20
C LEU A 87 4.20 1.85 10.17
N THR A 88 4.41 2.80 9.26
CA THR A 88 3.60 4.02 9.10
C THR A 88 2.89 4.09 7.75
N LEU A 89 3.18 3.17 6.84
CA LEU A 89 2.50 3.03 5.55
C LEU A 89 2.19 1.54 5.30
N LEU A 90 0.99 1.25 4.80
CA LEU A 90 0.66 -0.06 4.25
C LEU A 90 0.48 0.08 2.73
N THR A 91 1.00 -0.87 1.97
CA THR A 91 0.88 -0.87 0.50
C THR A 91 0.19 -2.13 0.04
N VAL A 92 -0.53 -2.04 -1.08
CA VAL A 92 -1.12 -3.18 -1.78
C VAL A 92 -0.64 -3.18 -3.22
N VAL A 93 -0.20 -4.34 -3.71
CA VAL A 93 -0.01 -4.58 -5.15
C VAL A 93 -1.09 -5.55 -5.60
N ALA A 94 -1.93 -5.13 -6.54
CA ALA A 94 -2.87 -6.01 -7.22
C ALA A 94 -2.39 -6.19 -8.67
N SER A 95 -2.13 -7.42 -9.10
CA SER A 95 -1.65 -7.71 -10.45
C SER A 95 -2.68 -8.52 -11.23
N HIS A 96 -2.88 -8.13 -12.49
CA HIS A 96 -3.70 -8.83 -13.46
C HIS A 96 -2.83 -9.75 -14.34
N PRO A 97 -3.35 -10.90 -14.81
CA PRO A 97 -2.58 -11.80 -15.69
C PRO A 97 -2.20 -11.18 -17.04
N ALA A 98 -3.05 -10.30 -17.59
CA ALA A 98 -2.76 -9.60 -18.84
C ALA A 98 -1.51 -8.71 -18.75
N THR A 99 -0.70 -8.74 -19.79
CA THR A 99 0.43 -7.83 -19.96
C THR A 99 -0.03 -6.44 -20.44
N VAL A 100 0.75 -5.41 -20.12
CA VAL A 100 0.49 -4.05 -20.64
C VAL A 100 0.54 -4.04 -22.18
N ALA A 101 1.43 -4.83 -22.79
CA ALA A 101 1.53 -4.94 -24.24
C ALA A 101 0.29 -5.61 -24.87
N GLU A 102 -0.37 -6.55 -24.19
CA GLU A 102 -1.62 -7.16 -24.67
C GLU A 102 -2.79 -6.19 -24.59
N THR A 103 -2.92 -5.44 -23.49
CA THR A 103 -4.00 -4.46 -23.34
C THR A 103 -3.89 -3.35 -24.40
N GLN A 104 -2.69 -2.88 -24.69
CA GLN A 104 -2.46 -1.87 -25.74
C GLN A 104 -2.85 -2.34 -27.14
N ARG A 105 -2.72 -3.65 -27.43
CA ARG A 105 -3.02 -4.23 -28.75
C ARG A 105 -4.46 -4.74 -28.87
N ASN A 106 -5.17 -4.88 -27.76
CA ASN A 106 -6.51 -5.44 -27.73
C ASN A 106 -7.47 -4.54 -26.91
N PRO A 107 -8.29 -3.70 -27.59
CA PRO A 107 -9.24 -2.81 -26.92
C PRO A 107 -10.28 -3.53 -26.04
N ALA A 108 -10.67 -4.76 -26.39
CA ALA A 108 -11.62 -5.52 -25.58
C ALA A 108 -10.97 -5.97 -24.26
N LEU A 109 -9.72 -6.45 -24.32
CA LEU A 109 -8.96 -6.79 -23.12
C LEU A 109 -8.64 -5.54 -22.27
N ALA A 110 -8.35 -4.40 -22.90
CA ALA A 110 -8.18 -3.15 -22.19
C ALA A 110 -9.45 -2.75 -21.42
N ALA A 111 -10.64 -2.93 -22.01
CA ALA A 111 -11.90 -2.69 -21.34
C ALA A 111 -12.15 -3.65 -20.17
N GLU A 112 -11.80 -4.94 -20.30
CA GLU A 112 -11.86 -5.89 -19.20
C GLU A 112 -10.91 -5.51 -18.04
N VAL A 113 -9.68 -5.13 -18.35
CA VAL A 113 -8.70 -4.67 -17.35
C VAL A 113 -9.20 -3.40 -16.66
N ALA A 114 -9.80 -2.46 -17.37
CA ALA A 114 -10.39 -1.27 -16.76
C ALA A 114 -11.54 -1.60 -15.78
N VAL A 115 -12.39 -2.59 -16.12
CA VAL A 115 -13.42 -3.09 -15.20
C VAL A 115 -12.79 -3.77 -13.98
N TRP A 116 -11.71 -4.52 -14.17
CA TRP A 116 -10.95 -5.11 -13.07
C TRP A 116 -10.34 -4.04 -12.15
N GLU A 117 -9.70 -3.00 -12.70
CA GLU A 117 -9.13 -1.89 -11.93
C GLU A 117 -10.21 -1.22 -11.05
N ALA A 118 -11.38 -0.93 -11.63
CA ALA A 118 -12.51 -0.34 -10.90
C ALA A 118 -13.00 -1.24 -9.75
N ARG A 119 -13.06 -2.56 -9.96
CA ARG A 119 -13.43 -3.52 -8.91
C ARG A 119 -12.39 -3.60 -7.81
N VAL A 120 -11.10 -3.57 -8.15
CA VAL A 120 -10.02 -3.54 -7.16
C VAL A 120 -10.11 -2.26 -6.34
N VAL A 121 -10.29 -1.09 -6.95
CA VAL A 121 -10.44 0.18 -6.23
C VAL A 121 -11.66 0.16 -5.31
N ALA A 122 -12.81 -0.37 -5.76
CA ALA A 122 -13.99 -0.52 -4.91
C ALA A 122 -13.70 -1.41 -3.69
N TRP A 123 -13.07 -2.56 -3.90
CA TRP A 123 -12.65 -3.45 -2.82
C TRP A 123 -11.67 -2.78 -1.84
N LEU A 124 -10.64 -2.09 -2.33
CA LEU A 124 -9.68 -1.35 -1.50
C LEU A 124 -10.40 -0.31 -0.61
N ARG A 125 -11.39 0.40 -1.17
CA ARG A 125 -12.20 1.39 -0.43
C ARG A 125 -13.07 0.73 0.64
N GLU A 126 -13.64 -0.44 0.37
CA GLU A 126 -14.37 -1.20 1.37
C GLU A 126 -13.48 -1.67 2.53
N GLN A 127 -12.21 -2.00 2.24
CA GLN A 127 -11.27 -2.49 3.26
C GLN A 127 -10.73 -1.36 4.16
N TRP A 128 -10.39 -0.20 3.60
CA TRP A 128 -9.64 0.83 4.33
C TRP A 128 -10.32 2.21 4.38
N GLY A 129 -11.43 2.41 3.68
CA GLY A 129 -12.20 3.66 3.73
C GLY A 129 -11.33 4.90 3.51
N ASP A 130 -11.36 5.81 4.47
CA ASP A 130 -10.61 7.08 4.43
C ASP A 130 -9.08 6.90 4.59
N ASP A 131 -8.61 5.74 5.05
CA ASP A 131 -7.18 5.45 5.13
C ASP A 131 -6.58 5.14 3.73
N LEU A 132 -7.41 4.80 2.73
CA LEU A 132 -6.94 4.62 1.34
C LEU A 132 -6.62 5.98 0.71
N ALA A 133 -5.33 6.32 0.67
CA ALA A 133 -4.89 7.65 0.25
C ALA A 133 -4.65 7.77 -1.26
N THR A 134 -4.06 6.75 -1.88
CA THR A 134 -3.65 6.80 -3.30
C THR A 134 -3.72 5.42 -3.93
N VAL A 135 -4.19 5.37 -5.19
CA VAL A 135 -3.99 4.22 -6.09
C VAL A 135 -3.39 4.74 -7.40
N VAL A 136 -2.30 4.13 -7.84
CA VAL A 136 -1.66 4.40 -9.13
C VAL A 136 -1.49 3.11 -9.92
N ARG A 137 -1.28 3.26 -11.23
CA ARG A 137 -0.82 2.17 -12.10
C ARG A 137 0.46 2.56 -12.81
N HIS A 138 1.29 1.56 -13.07
CA HIS A 138 2.46 1.68 -13.93
C HIS A 138 2.17 0.98 -15.26
N VAL A 139 2.52 1.63 -16.36
CA VAL A 139 2.33 1.14 -17.74
C VAL A 139 3.66 0.82 -18.44
N ASP A 140 4.76 0.91 -17.69
CA ASP A 140 6.15 0.69 -18.11
C ASP A 140 6.74 -0.64 -17.60
N GLU A 141 5.89 -1.51 -17.05
CA GLU A 141 6.27 -2.86 -16.57
C GLU A 141 5.49 -3.96 -17.32
N ALA A 142 5.81 -5.23 -17.03
CA ALA A 142 5.31 -6.37 -17.81
C ALA A 142 3.78 -6.55 -17.73
N HIS A 143 3.22 -6.55 -16.52
CA HIS A 143 1.81 -6.87 -16.28
C HIS A 143 1.00 -5.64 -15.89
N ALA A 144 -0.29 -5.62 -16.25
CA ALA A 144 -1.20 -4.61 -15.74
C ALA A 144 -1.37 -4.78 -14.23
N HIS A 145 -1.11 -3.74 -13.45
CA HIS A 145 -1.15 -3.81 -12.00
C HIS A 145 -1.43 -2.45 -11.36
N LEU A 146 -1.93 -2.49 -10.13
CA LEU A 146 -2.20 -1.33 -9.29
C LEU A 146 -1.31 -1.36 -8.06
N HIS A 147 -0.76 -0.20 -7.70
CA HIS A 147 -0.16 0.08 -6.40
C HIS A 147 -1.13 0.95 -5.60
N ALA A 148 -1.53 0.48 -4.43
CA ALA A 148 -2.33 1.26 -3.49
C ALA A 148 -1.53 1.57 -2.23
N TYR A 149 -1.77 2.76 -1.68
CA TYR A 149 -1.09 3.28 -0.50
C TYR A 149 -2.13 3.67 0.54
N ILE A 150 -2.03 3.02 1.69
CA ILE A 150 -2.92 3.18 2.82
C ILE A 150 -2.15 3.90 3.91
N LEU A 151 -2.60 5.11 4.24
CA LEU A 151 -2.02 5.98 5.25
C LEU A 151 -2.94 6.00 6.47
N PRO A 152 -2.50 5.50 7.64
CA PRO A 152 -3.38 5.42 8.80
C PRO A 152 -3.81 6.81 9.27
N SER A 153 -5.11 7.01 9.43
CA SER A 153 -5.71 8.21 10.01
C SER A 153 -5.51 8.32 11.54
N ASP A 154 -5.04 7.26 12.19
CA ASP A 154 -4.80 7.27 13.63
C ASP A 154 -3.61 8.16 14.01
N ALA A 155 -3.73 8.89 15.12
CA ALA A 155 -2.72 9.86 15.57
C ALA A 155 -1.34 9.26 15.88
N GLU A 156 -1.26 7.93 16.03
CA GLU A 156 0.00 7.22 16.22
C GLU A 156 0.56 6.61 14.92
N MET A 157 -0.15 6.69 13.80
CA MET A 157 0.21 6.13 12.49
C MET A 157 0.60 4.64 12.55
N ARG A 158 -0.25 3.80 13.12
CA ARG A 158 0.05 2.37 13.33
C ARG A 158 -0.43 1.53 12.15
N ALA A 159 0.25 1.63 11.00
CA ALA A 159 -0.12 0.92 9.76
C ALA A 159 -0.20 -0.60 9.89
N ARG A 160 0.56 -1.19 10.82
CA ARG A 160 0.48 -2.64 11.11
C ARG A 160 -0.95 -3.09 11.48
N ARG A 161 -1.76 -2.23 12.09
CA ARG A 161 -3.13 -2.53 12.49
C ARG A 161 -4.09 -2.64 11.31
N LEU A 162 -3.76 -1.99 10.20
CA LEU A 162 -4.56 -2.00 8.97
C LEU A 162 -4.36 -3.28 8.15
N HIS A 163 -3.35 -4.09 8.46
CA HIS A 163 -3.15 -5.37 7.77
C HIS A 163 -4.26 -6.37 8.18
N PRO A 164 -5.08 -6.90 7.25
CA PRO A 164 -6.24 -7.74 7.59
C PRO A 164 -5.90 -8.96 8.44
N GLY A 165 -4.79 -9.65 8.12
CA GLY A 165 -4.30 -10.78 8.91
C GLY A 165 -3.84 -10.40 10.33
N VAL A 166 -3.33 -9.18 10.55
CA VAL A 166 -2.98 -8.71 11.89
C VAL A 166 -4.26 -8.38 12.66
N ALA A 167 -5.19 -7.65 12.04
CA ALA A 167 -6.49 -7.33 12.65
C ALA A 167 -7.24 -8.61 13.07
N ALA A 168 -7.33 -9.60 12.19
CA ALA A 168 -7.96 -10.88 12.49
C ALA A 168 -7.30 -11.60 13.68
N LYS A 169 -5.96 -11.62 13.74
CA LYS A 169 -5.21 -12.22 14.84
C LYS A 169 -5.46 -11.52 16.17
N GLU A 170 -5.46 -10.18 16.18
CA GLU A 170 -5.69 -9.42 17.42
C GLU A 170 -7.14 -9.54 17.90
N ASN A 171 -8.12 -9.56 16.99
CA ASN A 171 -9.52 -9.82 17.33
C ASN A 171 -9.72 -11.22 17.94
N ALA A 172 -9.09 -12.25 17.37
CA ALA A 172 -9.15 -13.60 17.90
C ALA A 172 -8.56 -13.71 19.31
N LYS A 173 -7.43 -13.03 19.57
CA LYS A 173 -6.84 -12.96 20.91
C LYS A 173 -7.76 -12.27 21.91
N ALA A 174 -8.34 -11.12 21.53
CA ALA A 174 -9.24 -10.36 22.40
C ALA A 174 -10.48 -11.19 22.78
N ALA A 175 -11.08 -11.90 21.82
CA ALA A 175 -12.21 -12.79 22.07
C ALA A 175 -11.86 -13.94 23.03
N ALA A 176 -10.69 -14.56 22.87
CA ALA A 176 -10.22 -15.62 23.76
C ALA A 176 -9.98 -15.12 25.20
N SER A 177 -9.43 -13.92 25.36
CA SER A 177 -9.23 -13.32 26.69
C SER A 177 -10.54 -12.93 27.38
N ALA A 178 -11.57 -12.54 26.63
CA ALA A 178 -12.90 -12.24 27.18
C ALA A 178 -13.66 -13.50 27.62
N GLY A 179 -13.53 -14.62 26.87
CA GLY A 179 -14.18 -15.90 27.21
C GLY A 179 -13.51 -16.71 28.31
N GLY A 180 -12.29 -16.35 28.73
CA GLY A 180 -11.54 -17.02 29.81
C GLY A 180 -11.74 -16.42 31.21
N ALA A 181 -12.60 -15.42 31.36
CA ALA A 181 -12.85 -14.75 32.64
C ALA A 181 -14.00 -15.39 33.46
N ASP A 182 -14.68 -16.41 32.93
CA ASP A 182 -15.84 -17.07 33.55
C ASP A 182 -15.64 -18.59 33.78
N ALA A 183 -14.39 -19.06 33.99
CA ALA A 183 -14.09 -20.47 34.30
C ALA A 183 -13.27 -20.65 35.59
#